data_AF-A0A3S0ZBE8-F1
#
_entry.id   AF-A0A3S0ZBE8-F1
#
_cell.length_a   1.000
_cell.length_b   1.000
_cell.length_c   1.000
_cell.angle_alpha   90.00
_cell.angle_beta   90.00
_cell.angle_gamma   90.00
#
_symmetry.space_group_name_H-M   'P 1'
#
loop_
_entity.id
_entity.type
_entity.pdbx_description
1 polymer ?
#
loop_
_entity_poly.entity_id
_entity_poly.type
_entity_poly.pdbx_seq_one_letter_code
_entity_poly.pdbx_strand_id
1 'polypeptide(L)'
;MCWPTHVFKRQLVCAVLTALLPPTRASFDFLVLDSLTSAATGDQICRSLGYDTLTSAATGDQICRRLGYDGLAVVNTPESYAYLVRITEERRKIGKGVNIGLHVNAETVQFEWSDGRAVTVDTPWYVLGTQPSLNKPRGRIHHSSARISLESGRTRIHTACGNYLSPGALSVAFGNTLRHLEAVHASSHQSQSQTRTYLECALLCASDYRCRMAAFSSDTSQCRVLGPETGAVDIRPKHTSTLFVRSTF
;
A
#
# COMPACT_ATOMS: atom_id res chain seq x y z
N MET A 1 25.60 -49.96 -25.21
CA MET A 1 24.29 -50.47 -24.73
C MET A 1 24.02 -49.84 -23.38
N CYS A 2 23.22 -48.78 -23.35
CA CYS A 2 22.99 -47.97 -22.16
C CYS A 2 21.66 -48.37 -21.49
N TRP A 3 21.73 -48.45 -20.17
CA TRP A 3 20.65 -48.72 -19.23
C TRP A 3 19.59 -47.60 -19.19
N PRO A 4 18.37 -47.89 -18.70
CA PRO A 4 17.22 -47.00 -18.83
C PRO A 4 17.31 -45.82 -17.87
N THR A 5 17.16 -44.61 -18.40
CA THR A 5 17.00 -43.40 -17.63
C THR A 5 15.60 -43.35 -17.03
N HIS A 6 15.57 -43.08 -15.72
CA HIS A 6 14.38 -42.83 -14.92
C HIS A 6 13.45 -41.79 -15.56
N VAL A 7 12.16 -42.12 -15.52
CA VAL A 7 11.02 -41.24 -15.76
C VAL A 7 11.06 -40.10 -14.74
N PHE A 8 11.66 -38.97 -15.11
CA PHE A 8 11.44 -37.70 -14.42
C PHE A 8 10.03 -37.22 -14.79
N LYS A 9 9.08 -37.44 -13.87
CA LYS A 9 7.77 -36.79 -13.89
C LYS A 9 7.99 -35.28 -14.01
N ARG A 10 7.72 -34.73 -15.20
CA ARG A 10 7.49 -33.30 -15.41
C ARG A 10 6.18 -32.92 -14.74
N GLN A 11 6.20 -32.77 -13.41
CA GLN A 11 5.28 -31.85 -12.75
C GLN A 11 5.74 -30.45 -13.16
N LEU A 12 5.13 -29.91 -14.22
CA LEU A 12 5.28 -28.50 -14.54
C LEU A 12 4.54 -27.74 -13.45
N VAL A 13 5.34 -27.25 -12.52
CA VAL A 13 4.97 -26.44 -11.38
C VAL A 13 4.34 -25.17 -11.94
N CYS A 14 3.01 -25.03 -11.83
CA CYS A 14 2.41 -23.71 -11.59
C CYS A 14 3.04 -23.26 -10.28
N ALA A 15 4.19 -22.59 -10.38
CA ALA A 15 4.90 -22.04 -9.25
C ALA A 15 4.06 -20.86 -8.80
N VAL A 16 3.03 -21.17 -8.01
CA VAL A 16 2.54 -20.23 -7.02
C VAL A 16 3.79 -19.74 -6.32
N LEU A 17 4.18 -18.51 -6.64
CA LEU A 17 5.37 -17.86 -6.12
C LEU A 17 5.04 -17.41 -4.69
N THR A 18 4.59 -18.36 -3.87
CA THR A 18 4.21 -18.21 -2.46
C THR A 18 5.07 -19.06 -1.52
N ALA A 19 6.10 -19.78 -1.99
CA ALA A 19 6.78 -20.77 -1.14
C ALA A 19 8.32 -20.84 -1.15
N LEU A 20 9.06 -19.84 -1.68
CA LEU A 20 10.54 -19.83 -1.56
C LEU A 20 11.16 -18.48 -1.19
N LEU A 21 10.37 -17.51 -0.72
CA LEU A 21 10.93 -16.47 0.13
C LEU A 21 10.57 -16.85 1.56
N PRO A 22 11.55 -17.13 2.45
CA PRO A 22 11.22 -17.22 3.87
C PRO A 22 10.53 -15.92 4.28
N PRO A 23 9.65 -15.93 5.29
CA PRO A 23 9.06 -14.71 5.85
C PRO A 23 10.15 -13.93 6.61
N THR A 24 11.14 -13.43 5.88
CA THR A 24 12.18 -12.58 6.42
C THR A 24 11.72 -11.15 6.25
N ARG A 25 11.05 -10.69 7.31
CA ARG A 25 11.13 -9.35 7.92
C ARG A 25 11.04 -8.16 6.95
N ALA A 26 9.90 -7.46 7.04
CA ALA A 26 9.55 -6.21 6.37
C ALA A 26 9.26 -6.37 4.86
N SER A 27 8.11 -6.96 4.56
CA SER A 27 7.50 -7.05 3.23
C SER A 27 6.17 -6.31 3.31
N PHE A 28 5.93 -5.37 2.40
CA PHE A 28 4.55 -4.97 2.14
C PHE A 28 3.87 -6.18 1.48
N ASP A 29 3.02 -6.88 2.22
CA ASP A 29 2.39 -8.13 1.79
C ASP A 29 1.30 -7.87 0.75
N PHE A 30 1.73 -7.44 -0.44
CA PHE A 30 0.89 -7.32 -1.62
C PHE A 30 1.22 -8.43 -2.59
N LEU A 31 0.16 -9.11 -3.06
CA LEU A 31 0.24 -9.95 -4.24
C LEU A 31 -0.52 -9.25 -5.36
N VAL A 32 0.19 -8.88 -6.42
CA VAL A 32 -0.48 -8.55 -7.69
C VAL A 32 -0.73 -9.88 -8.38
N LEU A 33 -1.99 -10.22 -8.60
CA LEU A 33 -2.33 -11.47 -9.27
C LEU A 33 -1.81 -11.42 -10.70
N ASP A 34 -0.73 -12.16 -10.93
CA ASP A 34 -0.05 -12.24 -12.20
C ASP A 34 -0.23 -13.61 -12.86
N SER A 35 -0.27 -13.60 -14.18
CA SER A 35 -0.08 -14.77 -15.01
C SER A 35 1.40 -15.12 -15.03
N LEU A 36 1.74 -16.32 -14.59
CA LEU A 36 3.11 -16.84 -14.63
C LEU A 36 3.52 -17.09 -16.09
N THR A 37 4.55 -16.36 -16.51
CA THR A 37 5.35 -16.44 -17.74
C THR A 37 5.24 -17.68 -18.65
N SER A 38 4.42 -17.55 -19.70
CA SER A 38 4.78 -17.55 -21.13
C SER A 38 3.48 -17.25 -21.87
N ALA A 39 3.49 -16.26 -22.77
CA ALA A 39 2.31 -15.45 -23.16
C ALA A 39 1.09 -16.20 -23.77
N ALA A 40 1.16 -17.51 -23.96
CA ALA A 40 0.01 -18.33 -24.35
C ALA A 40 -0.28 -19.44 -23.33
N THR A 41 0.74 -20.20 -22.91
CA THR A 41 0.54 -21.41 -22.10
C THR A 41 0.28 -21.11 -20.63
N GLY A 42 1.00 -20.14 -20.04
CA GLY A 42 0.80 -19.74 -18.64
C GLY A 42 -0.55 -19.05 -18.42
N ASP A 43 -0.92 -18.18 -19.36
CA ASP A 43 -2.23 -17.53 -19.40
C ASP A 43 -3.36 -18.55 -19.53
N GLN A 44 -3.20 -19.56 -20.38
CA GLN A 44 -4.22 -20.57 -20.61
C GLN A 44 -4.37 -21.52 -19.41
N ILE A 45 -3.28 -21.82 -18.69
CA ILE A 45 -3.32 -22.60 -17.44
C ILE A 45 -3.94 -21.78 -16.31
N CYS A 46 -3.58 -20.50 -16.16
CA CYS A 46 -4.21 -19.64 -15.16
C CYS A 46 -5.72 -19.50 -15.44
N ARG A 47 -6.10 -19.27 -16.70
CA ARG A 47 -7.51 -19.23 -17.13
C ARG A 47 -8.23 -20.58 -16.95
N SER A 48 -7.57 -21.71 -17.21
CA SER A 48 -8.17 -23.04 -17.03
C SER A 48 -8.37 -23.40 -15.55
N LEU A 49 -7.58 -22.81 -14.66
CA LEU A 49 -7.75 -22.85 -13.21
C LEU A 49 -8.75 -21.78 -12.69
N GLY A 50 -9.39 -21.02 -13.59
CA GLY A 50 -10.38 -19.99 -13.24
C GLY A 50 -9.79 -18.64 -12.82
N TYR A 51 -8.47 -18.45 -12.95
CA TYR A 51 -7.80 -17.18 -12.71
C TYR A 51 -7.79 -16.34 -14.00
N ASP A 52 -8.88 -15.62 -14.24
CA ASP A 52 -8.85 -14.49 -15.19
C ASP A 52 -8.03 -13.37 -14.55
N THR A 53 -6.99 -12.88 -15.23
CA THR A 53 -6.07 -11.87 -14.68
C THR A 53 -6.71 -10.48 -14.61
N LEU A 54 -7.79 -10.28 -15.37
CA LEU A 54 -8.58 -9.07 -15.39
C LEU A 54 -9.91 -9.32 -14.68
N THR A 55 -10.09 -8.67 -13.55
CA THR A 55 -11.26 -8.88 -12.69
C THR A 55 -11.94 -7.56 -12.39
N SER A 56 -13.25 -7.62 -12.21
CA SER A 56 -13.96 -6.52 -11.56
C SER A 56 -13.45 -6.38 -10.12
N ALA A 57 -13.54 -5.21 -9.50
CA ALA A 57 -13.06 -5.04 -8.12
C ALA A 57 -13.74 -6.03 -7.15
N ALA A 58 -15.04 -6.29 -7.32
CA ALA A 58 -15.78 -7.25 -6.49
C ALA A 58 -15.31 -8.71 -6.70
N THR A 59 -15.06 -9.10 -7.96
CA THR A 59 -14.51 -10.42 -8.27
C THR A 59 -13.07 -10.56 -7.77
N GLY A 60 -12.27 -9.51 -7.92
CA GLY A 60 -10.89 -9.44 -7.44
C GLY A 60 -10.81 -9.62 -5.92
N ASP A 61 -11.66 -8.93 -5.17
CA ASP A 61 -11.74 -9.08 -3.70
C ASP A 61 -12.02 -10.53 -3.28
N GLN A 62 -13.01 -11.17 -3.91
CA GLN A 62 -13.34 -12.58 -3.64
C GLN A 62 -12.18 -13.52 -3.99
N ILE A 63 -11.46 -13.28 -5.09
CA ILE A 63 -10.29 -14.08 -5.46
C ILE A 63 -9.18 -13.90 -4.43
N CYS A 64 -8.88 -12.67 -4.01
CA CYS A 64 -7.87 -12.41 -2.97
C CYS A 64 -8.18 -13.19 -1.69
N ARG A 65 -9.44 -13.15 -1.23
CA ARG A 65 -9.88 -13.91 -0.04
C ARG A 65 -9.71 -15.42 -0.21
N ARG A 66 -10.07 -15.96 -1.37
CA ARG A 66 -9.88 -17.40 -1.67
C ARG A 66 -8.42 -17.83 -1.69
N LEU A 67 -7.51 -16.90 -1.99
CA LEU A 67 -6.06 -17.12 -1.98
C LEU A 67 -5.43 -16.95 -0.60
N GLY A 68 -6.23 -16.66 0.44
CA GLY A 68 -5.76 -16.50 1.81
C GLY A 68 -5.33 -15.08 2.19
N TYR A 69 -5.63 -14.08 1.35
CA TYR A 69 -5.46 -12.66 1.69
C TYR A 69 -6.74 -12.12 2.36
N ASP A 70 -6.67 -10.92 2.95
CA ASP A 70 -7.84 -10.30 3.60
C ASP A 70 -8.83 -9.71 2.59
N GLY A 71 -8.33 -9.32 1.42
CA GLY A 71 -9.10 -8.70 0.35
C GLY A 71 -8.21 -7.88 -0.56
N LEU A 72 -8.77 -6.83 -1.14
CA LEU A 72 -8.04 -5.86 -1.95
C LEU A 72 -7.01 -5.05 -1.14
N ALA A 73 -5.87 -4.73 -1.77
CA ALA A 73 -4.73 -4.05 -1.15
C ALA A 73 -5.07 -2.67 -0.56
N VAL A 74 -4.73 -2.45 0.71
CA VAL A 74 -4.80 -1.13 1.36
C VAL A 74 -3.48 -0.38 1.14
N VAL A 75 -3.54 0.79 0.51
CA VAL A 75 -2.36 1.63 0.22
C VAL A 75 -2.47 3.02 0.85
N ASN A 76 -2.67 3.02 2.16
CA ASN A 76 -2.94 4.22 2.96
C ASN A 76 -1.67 4.89 3.53
N THR A 77 -0.49 4.40 3.16
CA THR A 77 0.81 4.99 3.51
C THR A 77 1.63 5.29 2.26
N PRO A 78 2.48 6.34 2.29
CA PRO A 78 3.36 6.67 1.17
C PRO A 78 4.21 5.49 0.69
N GLU A 79 4.74 4.69 1.61
CA GLU A 79 5.59 3.55 1.29
C GLU A 79 4.81 2.42 0.63
N SER A 80 3.61 2.10 1.15
CA SER A 80 2.73 1.09 0.53
C SER A 80 2.33 1.48 -0.89
N TYR A 81 2.06 2.77 -1.11
CA TYR A 81 1.73 3.29 -2.42
C TYR A 81 2.94 3.27 -3.37
N ALA A 82 4.10 3.79 -2.94
CA ALA A 82 5.32 3.77 -3.74
C ALA A 82 5.71 2.34 -4.13
N TYR A 83 5.59 1.40 -3.20
CA TYR A 83 5.83 -0.01 -3.46
C TYR A 83 4.83 -0.57 -4.48
N LEU A 84 3.51 -0.33 -4.31
CA LEU A 84 2.49 -0.79 -5.25
C LEU A 84 2.69 -0.21 -6.65
N VAL A 85 2.97 1.09 -6.75
CA VAL A 85 3.24 1.78 -8.03
C VAL A 85 4.41 1.16 -8.76
N ARG A 86 5.48 0.82 -8.03
CA ARG A 86 6.69 0.18 -8.57
C ARG A 86 6.40 -1.24 -9.07
N ILE A 87 5.78 -2.10 -8.25
CA ILE A 87 5.55 -3.50 -8.65
C ILE A 87 4.48 -3.64 -9.74
N THR A 88 3.64 -2.61 -9.95
CA THR A 88 2.59 -2.60 -10.98
C THR A 88 2.99 -1.89 -12.27
N GLU A 89 4.21 -1.33 -12.35
CA GLU A 89 4.62 -0.46 -13.47
C GLU A 89 4.47 -1.13 -14.85
N GLU A 90 5.00 -2.33 -15.01
CA GLU A 90 4.94 -3.06 -16.29
C GLU A 90 3.50 -3.38 -16.71
N ARG A 91 2.63 -3.69 -15.75
CA ARG A 91 1.20 -3.96 -16.00
C ARG A 91 0.42 -2.69 -16.32
N ARG A 92 0.87 -1.54 -15.81
CA ARG A 92 0.27 -0.25 -16.14
C ARG A 92 0.67 0.23 -17.55
N LYS A 93 1.87 -0.11 -18.03
CA LYS A 93 2.32 0.20 -19.39
C LYS A 93 1.45 -0.42 -20.49
N ILE A 94 0.81 -1.56 -20.23
CA ILE A 94 -0.15 -2.19 -21.17
C ILE A 94 -1.56 -1.57 -21.13
N GLY A 95 -1.72 -0.39 -20.52
CA GLY A 95 -2.97 0.37 -20.53
C GLY A 95 -4.05 -0.11 -19.55
N LYS A 96 -3.68 -0.95 -18.57
CA LYS A 96 -4.60 -1.47 -17.54
C LYS A 96 -4.25 -0.88 -16.17
N GLY A 97 -5.28 -0.46 -15.44
CA GLY A 97 -5.12 -0.02 -14.06
C GLY A 97 -5.01 -1.20 -13.10
N VAL A 98 -4.99 -0.90 -11.79
CA VAL A 98 -4.97 -1.92 -10.73
C VAL A 98 -6.03 -1.59 -9.68
N ASN A 99 -6.98 -2.50 -9.46
CA ASN A 99 -7.95 -2.42 -8.37
C ASN A 99 -7.21 -2.46 -7.02
N ILE A 100 -7.62 -1.57 -6.11
CA ILE A 100 -7.13 -1.49 -4.74
C ILE A 100 -8.29 -1.46 -3.76
N GLY A 101 -8.01 -1.64 -2.48
CA GLY A 101 -9.01 -1.72 -1.41
C GLY A 101 -9.66 -0.40 -1.03
N LEU A 102 -9.51 0.65 -1.84
CA LEU A 102 -10.25 1.90 -1.66
C LEU A 102 -11.68 1.75 -2.16
N HIS A 103 -12.66 2.19 -1.39
CA HIS A 103 -14.05 2.22 -1.81
C HIS A 103 -14.82 3.38 -1.17
N VAL A 104 -16.05 3.60 -1.65
CA VAL A 104 -17.00 4.51 -1.02
C VAL A 104 -17.93 3.68 -0.14
N ASN A 105 -17.96 3.98 1.16
CA ASN A 105 -18.91 3.40 2.08
C ASN A 105 -20.32 3.93 1.75
N ALA A 106 -21.28 3.02 1.53
CA ALA A 106 -22.62 3.38 1.07
C ALA A 106 -23.46 4.08 2.15
N GLU A 107 -23.18 3.82 3.42
CA GLU A 107 -23.91 4.37 4.56
C GLU A 107 -23.42 5.77 4.91
N THR A 108 -22.09 5.95 4.98
CA THR A 108 -21.47 7.22 5.38
C THR A 108 -21.18 8.15 4.20
N VAL A 109 -21.19 7.61 2.97
CA VAL A 109 -20.79 8.33 1.75
C VAL A 109 -19.37 8.90 1.89
N GLN A 110 -18.48 8.15 2.53
CA GLN A 110 -17.07 8.52 2.73
C GLN A 110 -16.12 7.56 2.03
N PHE A 111 -14.90 8.02 1.76
CA PHE A 111 -13.84 7.15 1.30
C PHE A 111 -13.30 6.30 2.43
N GLU A 112 -13.20 5.00 2.19
CA GLU A 112 -12.76 4.02 3.17
C GLU A 112 -11.83 2.99 2.52
N TRP A 113 -10.82 2.59 3.26
CA TRP A 113 -9.98 1.44 2.93
C TRP A 113 -10.69 0.14 3.33
N SER A 114 -10.33 -0.99 2.71
CA SER A 114 -10.99 -2.29 2.95
C SER A 114 -10.78 -2.85 4.37
N ASP A 115 -9.96 -2.18 5.17
CA ASP A 115 -9.72 -2.48 6.58
C ASP A 115 -10.47 -1.54 7.55
N GLY A 116 -11.37 -0.69 7.03
CA GLY A 116 -12.15 0.24 7.85
C GLY A 116 -11.52 1.61 8.03
N ARG A 117 -10.26 1.82 7.63
CA ARG A 117 -9.56 3.08 7.88
C ARG A 117 -10.02 4.18 6.91
N ALA A 118 -10.16 5.39 7.43
CA ALA A 118 -10.43 6.57 6.62
C ALA A 118 -9.21 6.97 5.77
N VAL A 119 -9.48 7.57 4.62
CA VAL A 119 -8.46 8.07 3.70
C VAL A 119 -7.81 9.36 4.24
N THR A 120 -6.51 9.54 4.02
CA THR A 120 -5.78 10.74 4.43
C THR A 120 -5.86 11.84 3.37
N VAL A 121 -5.78 13.12 3.79
CA VAL A 121 -5.93 14.28 2.89
C VAL A 121 -4.85 14.36 1.79
N ASP A 122 -3.69 13.74 2.02
CA ASP A 122 -2.56 13.71 1.10
C ASP A 122 -2.56 12.50 0.17
N THR A 123 -3.64 11.71 0.16
CA THR A 123 -3.81 10.58 -0.76
C THR A 123 -3.60 11.05 -2.21
N PRO A 124 -2.84 10.32 -3.05
CA PRO A 124 -2.42 10.77 -4.37
C PRO A 124 -3.53 10.66 -5.42
N TRP A 125 -4.60 11.43 -5.24
CA TRP A 125 -5.77 11.45 -6.12
C TRP A 125 -5.42 11.91 -7.52
N TYR A 126 -5.92 11.23 -8.54
CA TYR A 126 -5.77 11.62 -9.94
C TYR A 126 -6.42 12.97 -10.23
N VAL A 127 -7.57 13.23 -9.61
CA VAL A 127 -8.29 14.52 -9.67
C VAL A 127 -8.38 15.08 -8.25
N LEU A 128 -7.80 16.26 -8.03
CA LEU A 128 -7.91 16.97 -6.76
C LEU A 128 -9.38 17.32 -6.48
N GLY A 129 -9.82 17.18 -5.23
CA GLY A 129 -11.20 17.46 -4.84
C GLY A 129 -12.22 16.41 -5.29
N THR A 130 -11.79 15.19 -5.60
CA THR A 130 -12.70 14.07 -5.89
C THR A 130 -13.65 13.88 -4.70
N GLN A 131 -14.95 14.08 -4.93
CA GLN A 131 -15.97 13.79 -3.92
C GLN A 131 -16.39 12.31 -3.98
N PRO A 132 -16.74 11.69 -2.85
CA PRO A 132 -17.29 10.34 -2.84
C PRO A 132 -18.52 10.23 -3.73
N SER A 133 -18.60 9.17 -4.53
CA SER A 133 -19.72 8.94 -5.44
C SER A 133 -20.07 7.47 -5.52
N LEU A 134 -21.34 7.13 -5.27
CA LEU A 134 -21.85 5.77 -5.39
C LEU A 134 -21.86 5.24 -6.83
N ASN A 135 -21.78 6.14 -7.82
CA ASN A 135 -21.66 5.76 -9.24
C ASN A 135 -20.25 5.25 -9.58
N LYS A 136 -19.25 5.65 -8.79
CA LYS A 136 -17.85 5.21 -8.93
C LYS A 136 -17.31 4.79 -7.56
N PRO A 137 -17.83 3.70 -6.97
CA PRO A 137 -17.58 3.40 -5.57
C PRO A 137 -16.27 2.66 -5.32
N ARG A 138 -15.45 2.38 -6.35
CA ARG A 138 -14.23 1.57 -6.22
C ARG A 138 -13.00 2.34 -6.65
N GLY A 139 -11.94 2.25 -5.87
CA GLY A 139 -10.66 2.87 -6.18
C GLY A 139 -9.74 1.95 -6.98
N ARG A 140 -8.93 2.58 -7.83
CA ARG A 140 -7.88 1.93 -8.61
C ARG A 140 -6.66 2.84 -8.75
N ILE A 141 -5.50 2.22 -8.97
CA ILE A 141 -4.33 2.90 -9.52
C ILE A 141 -4.53 3.10 -11.02
N HIS A 142 -4.52 4.35 -11.47
CA HIS A 142 -4.64 4.69 -12.88
C HIS A 142 -3.38 4.28 -13.65
N HIS A 143 -3.55 3.71 -14.83
CA HIS A 143 -2.45 3.13 -15.61
C HIS A 143 -1.38 4.18 -15.97
N SER A 144 -1.77 5.31 -16.54
CA SER A 144 -0.81 6.30 -17.05
C SER A 144 -0.17 7.18 -15.98
N SER A 145 -0.93 7.59 -14.97
CA SER A 145 -0.49 8.58 -13.98
C SER A 145 0.01 7.96 -12.69
N ALA A 146 -0.20 6.65 -12.48
CA ALA A 146 -0.02 5.96 -11.20
C ALA A 146 -0.89 6.51 -10.04
N ARG A 147 -1.70 7.54 -10.26
CA ARG A 147 -2.53 8.18 -9.24
C ARG A 147 -3.80 7.39 -8.97
N ILE A 148 -4.39 7.60 -7.80
CA ILE A 148 -5.62 6.94 -7.38
C ILE A 148 -6.82 7.58 -8.05
N SER A 149 -7.68 6.78 -8.69
CA SER A 149 -8.94 7.22 -9.30
C SER A 149 -10.09 6.33 -8.88
N LEU A 150 -11.32 6.87 -8.94
CA LEU A 150 -12.54 6.11 -8.72
C LEU A 150 -13.13 5.58 -10.02
N GLU A 151 -13.76 4.42 -9.96
CA GLU A 151 -14.51 3.81 -11.06
C GLU A 151 -15.75 3.05 -10.59
N SER A 152 -16.60 2.66 -11.55
CA SER A 152 -17.87 1.94 -11.31
C SER A 152 -17.70 0.53 -10.72
N GLY A 153 -16.46 0.02 -10.67
CA GLY A 153 -16.14 -1.34 -10.23
C GLY A 153 -16.46 -2.43 -11.25
N ARG A 154 -17.03 -2.09 -12.42
CA ARG A 154 -17.36 -3.07 -13.48
C ARG A 154 -16.20 -3.35 -14.44
N THR A 155 -15.24 -2.43 -14.52
CA THR A 155 -14.07 -2.59 -15.39
C THR A 155 -13.26 -3.80 -14.95
N ARG A 156 -12.93 -4.69 -15.90
CA ARG A 156 -12.02 -5.80 -15.65
C ARG A 156 -10.57 -5.33 -15.83
N ILE A 157 -9.85 -5.22 -14.73
CA ILE A 157 -8.44 -4.79 -14.68
C ILE A 157 -7.66 -5.68 -13.70
N HIS A 158 -6.35 -5.44 -13.56
CA HIS A 158 -5.55 -6.16 -12.58
C HIS A 158 -6.02 -5.87 -11.16
N THR A 159 -5.73 -6.77 -10.23
CA THR A 159 -6.12 -6.61 -8.83
C THR A 159 -4.89 -6.83 -7.94
N ALA A 160 -4.72 -5.93 -6.97
CA ALA A 160 -3.74 -6.10 -5.89
C ALA A 160 -4.45 -6.66 -4.66
N CYS A 161 -3.97 -7.79 -4.15
CA CYS A 161 -4.42 -8.39 -2.90
C CYS A 161 -3.55 -7.89 -1.75
N GLY A 162 -4.15 -7.65 -0.58
CA GLY A 162 -3.44 -7.20 0.62
C GLY A 162 -3.68 -8.09 1.82
N ASN A 163 -2.68 -8.15 2.70
CA ASN A 163 -2.75 -8.84 3.99
C ASN A 163 -2.60 -7.80 5.12
N TYR A 164 -3.70 -7.16 5.50
CA TYR A 164 -3.76 -6.03 6.42
C TYR A 164 -4.35 -6.36 7.81
N LEU A 165 -4.93 -7.54 8.00
CA LEU A 165 -5.41 -8.06 9.29
C LEU A 165 -4.40 -9.00 9.95
N SER A 166 -3.36 -9.44 9.24
CA SER A 166 -2.36 -10.34 9.80
C SER A 166 -1.68 -9.74 11.04
N PRO A 167 -1.68 -10.46 12.19
CA PRO A 167 -0.97 -10.04 13.38
C PRO A 167 0.51 -9.81 13.07
N GLY A 168 1.01 -8.61 13.32
CA GLY A 168 2.40 -8.26 13.03
C GLY A 168 2.67 -7.80 11.60
N ALA A 169 1.63 -7.44 10.82
CA ALA A 169 1.78 -6.59 9.65
C ALA A 169 2.33 -5.21 10.08
N LEU A 170 3.64 -5.16 10.33
CA LEU A 170 4.34 -3.94 10.70
C LEU A 170 4.27 -2.99 9.52
N SER A 171 3.73 -1.80 9.74
CA SER A 171 3.85 -0.72 8.77
C SER A 171 5.32 -0.36 8.68
N VAL A 172 5.93 -0.65 7.52
CA VAL A 172 7.27 -0.18 7.22
C VAL A 172 7.15 1.31 6.89
N ALA A 173 7.93 2.14 7.59
CA ALA A 173 8.03 3.56 7.30
C ALA A 173 9.44 3.89 6.83
N PHE A 174 9.53 4.70 5.78
CA PHE A 174 10.78 5.26 5.29
C PHE A 174 10.74 6.78 5.44
N GLY A 175 11.88 7.38 5.75
CA GLY A 175 11.94 8.81 5.96
C GLY A 175 13.34 9.34 6.16
N ASN A 176 13.44 10.65 6.26
CA ASN A 176 14.67 11.38 6.49
C ASN A 176 14.72 11.86 7.94
N THR A 177 15.91 11.80 8.55
CA THR A 177 16.19 12.43 9.84
C THR A 177 16.78 13.81 9.61
N LEU A 178 16.13 14.85 10.12
CA LEU A 178 16.65 16.21 10.11
C LEU A 178 17.05 16.62 11.52
N ARG A 179 18.33 16.92 11.73
CA ARG A 179 18.86 17.29 13.05
C ARG A 179 18.84 18.80 13.24
N HIS A 180 18.67 19.23 14.48
CA HIS A 180 18.66 20.64 14.89
C HIS A 180 17.57 21.47 14.19
N LEU A 181 16.44 20.84 13.87
CA LEU A 181 15.28 21.47 13.23
C LEU A 181 14.01 21.16 14.03
N GLU A 182 13.05 22.07 14.02
CA GLU A 182 11.69 21.89 14.53
C GLU A 182 10.65 22.32 13.49
N ALA A 183 9.53 21.59 13.46
CA ALA A 183 8.33 21.99 12.73
C ALA A 183 7.54 23.02 13.56
N VAL A 184 7.42 24.23 13.03
CA VAL A 184 6.71 25.36 13.66
C VAL A 184 5.38 25.57 12.94
N HIS A 185 4.33 25.91 13.69
CA HIS A 185 2.98 26.13 13.17
C HIS A 185 2.33 24.93 12.46
N ALA A 186 2.80 23.71 12.73
CA ALA A 186 2.15 22.50 12.24
C ALA A 186 0.72 22.42 12.79
N SER A 187 -0.26 22.61 11.90
CA SER A 187 -1.69 22.62 12.23
C SER A 187 -2.26 21.22 12.48
N SER A 188 -1.58 20.18 11.98
CA SER A 188 -1.99 18.77 12.09
C SER A 188 -1.40 18.08 13.32
N HIS A 189 -1.60 18.65 14.50
CA HIS A 189 -1.15 18.00 15.72
C HIS A 189 -1.96 16.72 15.99
N GLN A 190 -1.37 15.53 15.79
CA GLN A 190 -2.05 14.26 16.04
C GLN A 190 -1.93 13.83 17.51
N SER A 191 -0.72 13.84 18.05
CA SER A 191 -0.47 13.45 19.43
C SER A 191 0.85 13.99 19.94
N GLN A 192 0.90 14.23 21.25
CA GLN A 192 2.12 14.54 21.99
C GLN A 192 2.28 13.51 23.10
N SER A 193 3.47 12.91 23.20
CA SER A 193 3.79 11.92 24.21
C SER A 193 5.20 12.14 24.74
N GLN A 194 5.50 11.58 25.91
CA GLN A 194 6.85 11.53 26.43
C GLN A 194 7.54 10.27 25.90
N THR A 195 8.72 10.42 25.32
CA THR A 195 9.52 9.32 24.78
C THR A 195 10.95 9.46 25.24
N ARG A 196 11.65 8.35 25.47
CA ARG A 196 13.03 8.38 25.97
C ARG A 196 14.04 8.75 24.90
N THR A 197 13.73 8.42 23.64
CA THR A 197 14.68 8.58 22.53
C THR A 197 13.99 9.06 21.26
N TYR A 198 14.78 9.67 20.37
CA TYR A 198 14.35 9.98 19.02
C TYR A 198 13.83 8.74 18.26
N LEU A 199 14.48 7.58 18.42
CA LEU A 199 14.07 6.35 17.74
C LEU A 199 12.67 5.90 18.17
N GLU A 200 12.35 5.99 19.46
CA GLU A 200 11.01 5.70 19.97
C GLU A 200 9.97 6.65 19.36
N CYS A 201 10.29 7.95 19.26
CA CYS A 201 9.43 8.93 18.61
C CYS A 201 9.19 8.62 17.12
N ALA A 202 10.24 8.22 16.39
CA ALA A 202 10.13 7.81 14.99
C ALA A 202 9.28 6.53 14.82
N LEU A 203 9.42 5.56 15.73
CA LEU A 203 8.62 4.33 15.74
C LEU A 203 7.14 4.60 16.03
N LEU A 204 6.82 5.54 16.93
CA LEU A 204 5.44 5.98 17.16
C LEU A 204 4.83 6.51 15.86
N CYS A 205 5.55 7.39 15.15
CA CYS A 205 5.12 7.87 13.84
C CYS A 205 4.96 6.73 12.82
N ALA A 206 5.92 5.81 12.74
CA ALA A 206 5.87 4.68 11.80
C ALA A 206 4.64 3.78 12.02
N SER A 207 4.19 3.66 13.27
CA SER A 207 3.02 2.84 13.63
C SER A 207 1.67 3.49 13.29
N ASP A 208 1.60 4.81 13.09
CA ASP A 208 0.39 5.51 12.66
C ASP A 208 0.44 5.79 11.14
N TYR A 209 -0.51 5.21 10.40
CA TYR A 209 -0.62 5.41 8.95
C TYR A 209 -0.86 6.89 8.56
N ARG A 210 -1.36 7.69 9.50
CA ARG A 210 -1.62 9.12 9.31
C ARG A 210 -0.41 9.96 9.69
N CYS A 211 0.64 9.42 10.30
CA CYS A 211 1.81 10.23 10.60
C CYS A 211 2.60 10.54 9.31
N ARG A 212 3.06 11.80 9.19
CA ARG A 212 4.02 12.24 8.17
C ARG A 212 5.30 12.80 8.77
N MET A 213 5.24 13.30 10.00
CA MET A 213 6.42 13.84 10.66
C MET A 213 6.38 13.58 12.16
N ALA A 214 7.54 13.32 12.76
CA ALA A 214 7.70 13.21 14.21
C ALA A 214 8.79 14.18 14.67
N ALA A 215 8.50 15.03 15.65
CA ALA A 215 9.44 15.97 16.23
C ALA A 215 9.79 15.54 17.65
N PHE A 216 11.06 15.20 17.89
CA PHE A 216 11.57 14.85 19.20
C PHE A 216 12.40 15.99 19.78
N SER A 217 12.09 16.42 21.01
CA SER A 217 12.88 17.36 21.78
C SER A 217 13.69 16.65 22.86
N SER A 218 15.01 16.78 22.83
CA SER A 218 15.90 16.19 23.84
C SER A 218 15.76 16.84 25.21
N ASP A 219 15.44 18.13 25.28
CA ASP A 219 15.34 18.87 26.54
C ASP A 219 14.15 18.41 27.38
N THR A 220 13.01 18.20 26.73
CA THR A 220 11.76 17.84 27.40
C THR A 220 11.45 16.35 27.30
N SER A 221 12.23 15.59 26.51
CA SER A 221 11.94 14.20 26.16
C SER A 221 10.53 14.04 25.57
N GLN A 222 10.06 15.05 24.82
CA GLN A 222 8.74 15.04 24.20
C GLN A 222 8.82 14.67 22.74
N CYS A 223 7.92 13.79 22.31
CA CYS A 223 7.64 13.46 20.93
C CYS A 223 6.32 14.12 20.51
N ARG A 224 6.33 14.83 19.38
CA ARG A 224 5.14 15.37 18.72
C ARG A 224 4.98 14.68 17.38
N VAL A 225 3.84 14.01 17.18
CA VAL A 225 3.48 13.33 15.93
C VAL A 225 2.56 14.25 15.13
N LEU A 226 2.93 14.47 13.87
CA LEU A 226 2.27 15.39 12.96
C LEU A 226 1.70 14.61 11.78
N GLY A 227 0.47 14.97 11.41
CA GLY A 227 -0.29 14.34 10.35
C GLY A 227 0.02 14.85 8.95
N PRO A 228 -0.77 14.43 7.95
CA PRO A 228 -0.77 15.09 6.66
C PRO A 228 -1.30 16.52 6.82
N GLU A 229 -0.52 17.50 6.35
CA GLU A 229 -0.94 18.90 6.29
C GLU A 229 -1.42 19.28 4.91
N THR A 230 -2.38 20.19 4.84
CA THR A 230 -2.83 20.80 3.58
C THR A 230 -1.92 21.94 3.12
N GLY A 231 -0.79 22.18 3.81
CA GLY A 231 0.13 23.29 3.56
C GLY A 231 1.59 22.93 3.83
N ALA A 232 2.48 23.87 3.53
CA ALA A 232 3.90 23.72 3.83
C ALA A 232 4.14 23.85 5.34
N VAL A 233 4.86 22.88 5.90
CA VAL A 233 5.34 22.96 7.29
C VAL A 233 6.52 23.92 7.34
N ASP A 234 6.43 24.95 8.18
CA ASP A 234 7.57 25.85 8.45
C ASP A 234 8.59 25.10 9.31
N ILE A 235 9.82 24.93 8.81
CA ILE A 235 10.89 24.24 9.51
C ILE A 235 11.94 25.26 9.92
N ARG A 236 12.21 25.36 11.23
CA ARG A 236 13.17 26.32 11.79
C ARG A 236 14.29 25.64 12.55
N PRO A 237 15.48 26.26 12.62
CA PRO A 237 16.56 25.77 13.47
C PRO A 237 16.16 25.71 14.95
N LYS A 238 16.44 24.57 15.59
CA LYS A 238 16.36 24.37 17.04
C LYS A 238 17.32 23.26 17.46
N HIS A 239 18.38 23.63 18.17
CA HIS A 239 19.49 22.72 18.49
C HIS A 239 19.09 21.45 19.24
N THR A 240 18.01 21.49 20.00
CA THR A 240 17.57 20.39 20.87
C THR A 240 16.43 19.59 20.26
N SER A 241 16.18 19.76 18.96
CA SER A 241 15.12 19.08 18.23
C SER A 241 15.68 18.21 17.11
N THR A 242 15.05 17.06 16.90
CA THR A 242 15.30 16.18 15.76
C THR A 242 13.97 15.79 15.13
N LEU A 243 13.86 15.96 13.81
CA LEU A 243 12.68 15.59 13.04
C LEU A 243 12.91 14.26 12.32
N PHE A 244 11.89 13.42 12.34
CA PHE A 244 11.70 12.35 11.37
C PHE A 244 10.65 12.81 10.36
N VAL A 245 10.99 12.86 9.08
CA VAL A 245 10.07 13.22 7.99
C VAL A 245 9.85 11.99 7.13
N ARG A 246 8.64 11.47 7.12
CA ARG A 246 8.25 10.30 6.31
C ARG A 246 8.30 10.66 4.83
N SER A 247 8.66 9.69 3.98
CA SER A 247 8.53 9.84 2.53
C SER A 247 7.09 10.21 2.17
N THR A 248 6.90 11.07 1.17
CA THR A 248 5.58 11.46 0.67
C THR A 248 5.18 10.62 -0.55
N PHE A 249 3.90 10.67 -0.93
CA PHE A 249 3.36 10.01 -2.12
C PHE A 249 3.96 10.52 -3.44
#